data_AF-A0AAD0P3W6-F1
#
_entry.id   AF-A0AAD0P3W6-F1
#
_cell.length_a   1.000
_cell.length_b   1.000
_cell.length_c   1.000
_cell.angle_alpha   90.00
_cell.angle_beta   90.00
_cell.angle_gamma   90.00
#
_symmetry.space_group_name_H-M   'P 1'
#
loop_
_entity.id
_entity.type
_entity.pdbx_description
1 polymer ?
#
loop_
_entity_poly.entity_id
_entity_poly.type
_entity_poly.pdbx_seq_one_letter_code
_entity_poly.pdbx_strand_id
1 'polypeptide(L)' 'MAVMIVRAYEYLQGSKTNEPAVGSFSDYSRIHDWAKSAANIAEQAGLIKGRGNKQFAPQETMTRAEGAQVISNLLGYL' A
#
# COMPACT_ATOMS: atom_id res chain seq x y z
N MET A 1 3.19 2.33 -6.74
CA MET A 1 2.00 1.45 -6.92
C MET A 1 0.95 1.62 -5.82
N ALA A 2 1.33 1.74 -4.54
CA ALA A 2 0.37 1.84 -3.43
C ALA A 2 -0.79 2.83 -3.64
N VAL A 3 -0.52 4.06 -4.10
CA VAL A 3 -1.59 5.03 -4.40
C VAL A 3 -2.60 4.55 -5.43
N MET A 4 -2.15 3.84 -6.47
CA MET A 4 -3.05 3.30 -7.50
C MET A 4 -3.95 2.20 -6.94
N ILE A 5 -3.37 1.32 -6.12
CA ILE A 5 -4.10 0.21 -5.49
C ILE A 5 -5.10 0.72 -4.45
N VAL A 6 -4.71 1.70 -3.64
CA VAL A 6 -5.63 2.32 -2.67
C VAL A 6 -6.78 3.02 -3.37
N ARG A 7 -6.54 3.75 -4.47
CA ARG A 7 -7.64 4.34 -5.24
C ARG A 7 -8.60 3.30 -5.80
N ALA A 8 -8.07 2.18 -6.29
CA ALA A 8 -8.90 1.07 -6.76
C ALA A 8 -9.70 0.45 -5.60
N TYR A 9 -9.06 0.25 -4.45
CA TYR A 9 -9.72 -0.24 -3.24
C TYR A 9 -10.85 0.69 -2.76
N GLU A 10 -10.60 2.00 -2.67
CA GLU A 10 -11.62 3.00 -2.30
C GLU A 10 -12.78 3.04 -3.29
N TYR A 11 -12.50 2.84 -4.58
CA TYR A 11 -13.54 2.74 -5.61
C TYR A 11 -14.43 1.51 -5.40
N LEU A 12 -13.85 0.36 -5.04
CA LEU A 12 -14.61 -0.86 -4.73
C LEU A 12 -15.43 -0.72 -3.45
N GLN A 13 -14.87 -0.08 -2.41
CA GLN A 13 -15.54 0.12 -1.13
C GLN A 13 -16.59 1.25 -1.15
N GLY A 14 -16.62 2.06 -2.23
CA GLY A 14 -17.54 3.19 -2.36
C GLY A 14 -17.32 4.32 -1.34
N SER A 15 -16.20 4.31 -0.61
CA SER A 15 -15.87 5.24 0.47
C SER A 15 -14.37 5.54 0.51
N LYS A 16 -14.01 6.77 0.87
CA LYS A 16 -12.61 7.15 1.08
C LYS A 16 -12.16 6.80 2.48
N THR A 17 -11.02 6.13 2.59
CA THR A 17 -10.44 5.77 3.89
C THR A 17 -9.56 6.92 4.35
N ASN A 18 -9.96 7.59 5.45
CA ASN A 18 -9.21 8.74 5.95
C ASN A 18 -8.29 8.29 7.09
N GLU A 19 -7.26 7.53 6.73
CA GLU A 19 -6.29 7.01 7.71
C GLU A 19 -5.13 7.99 7.92
N PRO A 20 -4.77 8.28 9.18
CA PRO A 20 -3.62 9.13 9.48
C PRO A 20 -2.32 8.50 9.00
N ALA A 21 -1.40 9.37 8.56
CA ALA A 21 -0.05 9.01 8.13
C ALA A 21 0.85 8.60 9.33
N VAL A 22 0.51 7.50 10.02
CA VAL A 22 1.32 6.85 11.06
C VAL A 22 2.21 5.76 10.44
N GLY A 23 3.53 5.91 10.50
CA GLY A 23 4.44 4.97 9.84
C GLY A 23 4.72 3.70 10.65
N SER A 24 4.44 2.54 10.07
CA SER A 24 4.81 1.21 10.63
C SER A 24 6.10 0.63 10.05
N PHE A 25 6.51 1.12 8.88
CA PHE A 25 7.68 0.62 8.15
C PHE A 25 8.99 1.28 8.61
N SER A 26 10.09 0.53 8.62
CA SER A 26 11.41 0.99 9.05
C SER A 26 12.00 2.08 8.15
N ASP A 27 11.56 2.14 6.90
CA ASP A 27 11.96 3.12 5.89
C ASP A 27 10.85 4.12 5.56
N TYR A 28 9.92 4.35 6.50
CA TYR A 28 8.80 5.28 6.32
C TYR A 28 9.23 6.70 5.93
N SER A 29 10.39 7.16 6.42
CA SER A 29 10.97 8.46 6.08
C SER A 29 11.33 8.60 4.60
N ARG A 30 11.51 7.49 3.88
CA ARG A 30 11.81 7.47 2.43
C ARG A 30 10.55 7.51 1.56
N ILE A 31 9.36 7.38 2.16
CA ILE A 31 8.09 7.48 1.45
C ILE A 31 7.79 8.98 1.24
N HIS A 32 7.53 9.38 0.00
CA HIS A 32 7.09 10.75 -0.28
C HIS A 32 5.75 11.05 0.41
N ASP A 33 5.55 12.29 0.87
CA ASP A 33 4.39 12.66 1.68
C ASP A 33 3.05 12.33 1.03
N TRP A 34 2.93 12.52 -0.28
CA TRP A 34 1.72 12.19 -1.05
C TRP A 34 1.37 10.69 -1.06
N ALA A 35 2.35 9.81 -0.81
CA ALA A 35 2.19 8.36 -0.80
C ALA A 35 2.04 7.78 0.61
N LYS A 36 2.35 8.53 1.67
CA LYS A 36 2.35 8.06 3.06
C LYS A 36 0.99 7.54 3.51
N SER A 37 -0.06 8.31 3.26
CA SER A 37 -1.43 7.90 3.61
C SER A 37 -1.83 6.62 2.86
N ALA A 38 -1.55 6.53 1.55
CA ALA A 38 -1.84 5.32 0.79
C ALA A 38 -0.99 4.10 1.22
N ALA A 39 0.27 4.30 1.60
CA ALA A 39 1.10 3.20 2.11
C ALA A 39 0.49 2.61 3.39
N ASN A 40 -0.02 3.46 4.27
CA ASN A 40 -0.69 3.03 5.50
C ASN A 40 -2.02 2.35 5.24
N ILE A 41 -2.87 2.92 4.39
CA ILE A 41 -4.15 2.30 4.03
C ILE A 41 -3.89 0.92 3.41
N ALA A 42 -2.90 0.81 2.52
CA ALA A 42 -2.55 -0.45 1.89
C ALA A 42 -2.00 -1.49 2.90
N GLU A 43 -1.28 -1.05 3.93
CA GLU A 43 -0.82 -1.91 5.02
C GLU A 43 -1.98 -2.40 5.88
N GLN A 44 -2.81 -1.48 6.37
CA GLN A 44 -3.95 -1.81 7.24
C GLN A 44 -4.99 -2.68 6.54
N ALA A 45 -5.26 -2.40 5.25
CA ALA A 45 -6.13 -3.23 4.42
C ALA A 45 -5.47 -4.55 3.99
N GLY A 46 -4.24 -4.85 4.42
CA GLY A 46 -3.53 -6.08 4.08
C GLY A 46 -3.19 -6.22 2.59
N LEU A 47 -3.34 -5.16 1.80
CA LEU A 47 -3.05 -5.12 0.36
C LEU A 47 -1.53 -5.21 0.13
N ILE A 48 -0.76 -4.53 0.96
CA ILE A 48 0.71 -4.51 0.94
C ILE A 48 1.23 -4.86 2.34
N LYS A 49 2.03 -5.92 2.45
CA LYS A 49 2.63 -6.33 3.73
C LYS A 49 4.06 -5.81 3.94
N GLY A 50 4.62 -5.15 2.93
CA GLY A 50 6.04 -4.81 2.89
C GLY A 50 6.93 -6.03 2.63
N ARG A 51 8.23 -5.83 2.83
CA ARG A 51 9.30 -6.80 2.64
C ARG A 51 9.90 -7.17 4.00
N GLY A 52 10.95 -8.01 3.98
CA GLY A 52 11.75 -8.31 5.17
C GLY A 52 12.18 -7.05 5.94
N ASN A 53 12.44 -7.20 7.25
CA ASN A 53 12.85 -6.09 8.13
C ASN A 53 11.85 -4.92 8.22
N LYS A 54 10.54 -5.21 8.02
CA LYS A 54 9.45 -4.21 8.01
C LYS A 54 9.72 -3.06 7.03
N GLN A 55 10.25 -3.36 5.85
CA GLN A 55 10.54 -2.34 4.82
C GLN A 55 9.39 -2.21 3.83
N PHE A 56 9.05 -0.98 3.45
CA PHE A 56 8.14 -0.69 2.35
C PHE A 56 8.85 -0.64 0.99
N ALA A 57 10.13 -0.25 0.97
CA ALA A 57 10.97 -0.07 -0.21
C ALA A 57 10.37 0.90 -1.26
N PRO A 58 10.04 2.16 -0.89
CA PRO A 58 9.28 3.09 -1.73
C PRO A 58 9.98 3.51 -3.04
N GLN A 59 11.31 3.44 -3.07
CA GLN A 59 12.15 3.86 -4.19
C GLN A 59 12.64 2.69 -5.03
N GLU A 60 12.32 1.46 -4.65
CA GLU A 60 12.73 0.28 -5.39
C GLU A 60 11.70 -0.10 -6.46
N THR A 61 12.20 -0.74 -7.51
CA THR A 61 11.34 -1.30 -8.54
C THR A 61 10.62 -2.53 -7.97
N MET A 62 9.31 -2.55 -8.18
CA MET A 62 8.47 -3.68 -7.84
C MET A 62 8.61 -4.78 -8.89
N THR A 63 8.78 -6.02 -8.45
CA THR A 63 8.81 -7.19 -9.33
C THR A 63 7.41 -7.52 -9.85
N ARG A 64 7.33 -8.26 -10.96
CA ARG A 64 6.05 -8.74 -11.51
C ARG A 64 5.29 -9.62 -10.53
N ALA A 65 5.99 -10.46 -9.76
CA ALA A 65 5.40 -11.33 -8.76
C ALA A 65 4.78 -10.54 -7.60
N GLU A 66 5.50 -9.54 -7.07
CA GLU A 66 4.94 -8.64 -6.06
C GLU A 66 3.71 -7.90 -6.61
N GLY A 67 3.77 -7.40 -7.85
CA GLY A 67 2.66 -6.69 -8.48
C GLY A 67 1.41 -7.55 -8.58
N ALA A 68 1.57 -8.79 -9.05
CA ALA A 68 0.49 -9.77 -9.13
C ALA A 68 -0.08 -10.11 -7.74
N GLN A 69 0.76 -10.24 -6.72
CA GLN A 69 0.30 -10.50 -5.35
C GLN A 69 -0.58 -9.36 -4.83
N VAL A 70 -0.18 -8.10 -5.03
CA VAL A 70 -0.95 -6.95 -4.56
C VAL A 70 -2.30 -6.85 -5.28
N ILE A 71 -2.33 -7.12 -6.59
CA ILE A 71 -3.58 -7.18 -7.36
C ILE A 71 -4.45 -8.35 -6.88
N SER A 72 -3.87 -9.52 -6.63
CA SER A 72 -4.60 -10.69 -6.11
C SER A 72 -5.22 -10.41 -4.74
N ASN A 73 -4.51 -9.69 -3.85
CA ASN A 73 -5.06 -9.28 -2.57
C ASN A 73 -6.25 -8.34 -2.75
N LEU A 74 -6.15 -7.38 -3.67
CA LEU A 74 -7.24 -6.46 -4.00
C LEU A 74 -8.47 -7.19 -4.54
N LEU A 75 -8.29 -8.17 -5.43
CA LEU A 75 -9.38 -8.97 -5.98
C LEU A 75 -10.09 -9.82 -4.92
N GLY A 76 -9.44 -10.13 -3.80
CA GLY A 76 -10.09 -10.80 -2.67
C GLY A 76 -11.13 -9.95 -1.93
N TYR A 77 -11.22 -8.65 -2.24
CA TYR A 77 -12.25 -7.74 -1.72
C TYR A 77 -13.46 -7.56 -2.66
N LEU A 78 -13.47 -8.24 -3.81
CA LEU A 78 -14.64 -8.36 -4.69
C LEU A 78 -15.55 -9.50 -4.21
#